data_AF-A0A2V8A5E2-F1
#
_entry.id   AF-A0A2V8A5E2-F1
#
_cell.length_a   1.000
_cell.length_b   1.000
_cell.length_c   1.000
_cell.angle_alpha   90.00
_cell.angle_beta   90.00
_cell.angle_gamma   90.00
#
_symmetry.space_group_name_H-M   'P 1'
#
loop_
_entity.id
_entity.type
_entity.pdbx_description
1 polymer ?
#
loop_
_entity_poly.entity_id
_entity_poly.type
_entity_poly.pdbx_seq_one_letter_code
_entity_poly.pdbx_strand_id
1 'polypeptide(L)'
;MALASTIDYRLKPLIERFGDRRIAEIRTADIEDFVADLKKPRTVNGLDGRKLMPASINRTLGLLRHMLNWAVGREYLDRTPFRRGTEVLVRLEREDNTRRRRVSEQEEAALLAV
;
A
#
# COMPACT_ATOMS: atom_id res chain seq x y z
N MET A 1 -3.44 7.67 17.49
CA MET A 1 -4.02 6.31 17.30
C MET A 1 -4.70 6.28 15.94
N ALA A 2 -4.48 5.25 15.12
CA ALA A 2 -5.26 5.07 13.90
C ALA A 2 -6.69 4.67 14.30
N LEU A 3 -7.70 5.39 13.80
CA LEU A 3 -9.11 5.03 14.00
C LEU A 3 -9.39 3.68 13.31
N ALA A 4 -10.26 2.84 13.88
CA ALA A 4 -10.59 1.52 13.33
C ALA A 4 -11.01 1.59 11.85
N SER A 5 -11.80 2.61 11.47
CA SER A 5 -12.21 2.88 10.09
C SER A 5 -11.05 3.09 9.11
N THR A 6 -9.92 3.63 9.58
CA THR A 6 -8.71 3.82 8.76
C THR A 6 -8.01 2.50 8.49
N ILE A 7 -8.09 1.55 9.42
CA ILE A 7 -7.53 0.21 9.27
C ILE A 7 -8.36 -0.57 8.27
N ASP A 8 -9.69 -0.55 8.39
CA ASP A 8 -10.61 -1.25 7.48
C ASP A 8 -10.43 -0.80 6.03
N TYR A 9 -10.35 0.52 5.80
CA TYR A 9 -10.12 1.07 4.47
C TYR A 9 -8.79 0.60 3.87
N ARG A 10 -7.71 0.54 4.67
CA ARG A 10 -6.38 0.12 4.21
C ARG A 10 -6.29 -1.38 3.97
N LEU A 11 -7.07 -2.17 4.71
CA LEU A 11 -7.13 -3.62 4.54
C LEU A 11 -7.99 -4.04 3.36
N LYS A 12 -8.98 -3.23 2.98
CA LYS A 12 -9.93 -3.56 1.91
C LYS A 12 -9.27 -4.13 0.63
N PRO A 13 -8.22 -3.52 0.04
CA PRO A 13 -7.59 -4.07 -1.17
C PRO A 13 -6.90 -5.42 -0.94
N LEU A 14 -6.40 -5.67 0.27
CA LEU A 14 -5.76 -6.93 0.65
C LEU A 14 -6.80 -8.02 0.87
N ILE A 15 -7.91 -7.69 1.53
CA ILE A 15 -9.03 -8.60 1.74
C ILE A 15 -9.64 -9.00 0.38
N GLU A 16 -9.90 -8.03 -0.50
CA GLU A 16 -10.44 -8.29 -1.84
C GLU A 16 -9.54 -9.21 -2.68
N ARG A 17 -8.20 -9.10 -2.54
CA ARG A 17 -7.25 -9.90 -3.32
C ARG A 17 -6.91 -11.26 -2.68
N PHE A 18 -6.79 -11.32 -1.36
CA PHE A 18 -6.20 -12.45 -0.65
C PHE A 18 -7.06 -12.99 0.50
N GLY A 19 -8.21 -12.39 0.80
CA GLY A 19 -9.02 -12.68 1.99
C GLY A 19 -9.47 -14.14 2.09
N ASP A 20 -9.73 -14.79 0.96
CA ASP A 20 -10.19 -16.17 0.90
C ASP A 20 -9.04 -17.19 0.75
N ARG A 21 -7.79 -16.74 0.76
CA ARG A 21 -6.60 -17.58 0.57
C ARG A 21 -5.90 -17.84 1.89
N ARG A 22 -5.33 -19.04 2.04
CA ARG A 22 -4.41 -19.30 3.16
C ARG A 22 -3.15 -18.47 2.97
N ILE A 23 -2.64 -17.89 4.05
CA ILE A 23 -1.45 -17.04 4.01
C ILE A 23 -0.21 -17.79 3.48
N ALA A 24 -0.14 -19.12 3.70
CA ALA A 24 0.90 -20.00 3.19
C ALA A 24 0.87 -20.23 1.66
N GLU A 25 -0.26 -19.93 1.01
CA GLU A 25 -0.43 -20.09 -0.43
C GLU A 25 -0.09 -18.82 -1.22
N ILE A 26 0.18 -17.70 -0.53
CA ILE A 26 0.52 -16.42 -1.16
C ILE A 26 1.97 -16.49 -1.65
N ARG A 27 2.17 -16.47 -2.97
CA ARG A 27 3.48 -16.52 -3.62
C ARG A 27 3.93 -15.12 -4.05
N THR A 28 5.22 -14.99 -4.35
CA THR A 28 5.79 -13.75 -4.92
C THR A 28 5.04 -13.30 -6.17
N ALA A 29 4.77 -14.22 -7.11
CA ALA A 29 4.04 -13.91 -8.34
C ALA A 29 2.65 -13.33 -8.08
N ASP A 30 1.93 -13.83 -7.07
CA ASP A 30 0.62 -13.28 -6.71
C ASP A 30 0.68 -11.82 -6.26
N ILE A 31 1.77 -11.47 -5.56
CA ILE A 31 2.02 -10.10 -5.10
C ILE A 31 2.39 -9.21 -6.28
N GLU A 32 3.20 -9.71 -7.22
CA GLU A 32 3.56 -8.97 -8.44
C GLU A 32 2.32 -8.71 -9.32
N ASP A 33 1.46 -9.71 -9.49
CA ASP A 33 0.17 -9.57 -10.17
C ASP A 33 -0.71 -8.53 -9.47
N PHE A 34 -0.77 -8.58 -8.14
CA PHE A 34 -1.50 -7.60 -7.36
C PHE A 34 -0.94 -6.18 -7.53
N VAL A 35 0.38 -6.01 -7.57
CA VAL A 35 1.01 -4.71 -7.87
C VAL A 35 0.65 -4.23 -9.26
N ALA A 36 0.66 -5.12 -10.26
CA ALA A 36 0.26 -4.80 -11.62
C ALA A 36 -1.20 -4.34 -11.68
N ASP A 37 -2.10 -5.01 -10.96
CA ASP A 37 -3.51 -4.63 -10.84
C ASP A 37 -3.68 -3.28 -10.14
N LEU A 38 -2.92 -3.01 -9.08
CA LEU A 38 -2.99 -1.73 -8.38
C LEU A 38 -2.61 -0.55 -9.29
N LYS A 39 -1.71 -0.77 -10.25
CA LYS A 39 -1.26 0.23 -11.23
C LYS A 39 -2.26 0.50 -12.35
N LYS A 40 -3.26 -0.39 -12.56
CA LYS A 40 -4.27 -0.19 -13.60
C LYS A 40 -5.10 1.08 -13.32
N PRO A 41 -5.44 1.86 -14.35
CA PRO A 41 -6.37 2.98 -14.21
C PRO A 41 -7.71 2.47 -13.69
N ARG A 42 -8.34 3.23 -12.79
CA ARG A 42 -9.61 2.89 -12.17
C ARG A 42 -10.52 4.11 -12.09
N THR A 43 -11.82 3.85 -12.11
CA THR A 43 -12.84 4.87 -11.86
C THR A 43 -12.91 5.16 -10.36
N VAL A 44 -12.71 6.41 -9.96
CA VAL A 44 -12.83 6.84 -8.56
C VAL A 44 -13.71 8.07 -8.49
N ASN A 45 -14.79 8.01 -7.72
CA ASN A 45 -15.75 9.12 -7.57
C ASN A 45 -16.26 9.66 -8.92
N GLY A 46 -16.55 8.76 -9.87
CA GLY A 46 -17.02 9.12 -11.22
C GLY A 46 -15.95 9.67 -12.17
N LEU A 47 -14.68 9.76 -11.73
CA LEU A 47 -13.56 10.15 -12.58
C LEU A 47 -12.83 8.90 -13.10
N ASP A 48 -12.85 8.72 -14.42
CA ASP A 48 -12.15 7.63 -15.09
C ASP A 48 -10.65 7.89 -15.23
N GLY A 49 -9.89 6.80 -15.40
CA GLY A 49 -8.47 6.87 -15.71
C GLY A 49 -7.55 7.20 -14.54
N ARG A 50 -8.07 7.31 -13.30
CA ARG A 50 -7.25 7.64 -12.14
C ARG A 50 -6.30 6.48 -11.82
N LYS A 51 -4.99 6.75 -11.83
CA LYS A 51 -3.97 5.81 -11.38
C LYS A 51 -3.66 6.05 -9.89
N LEU A 52 -3.35 4.98 -9.17
CA LEU A 52 -2.82 5.12 -7.81
C LEU A 52 -1.42 5.73 -7.86
N MET A 53 -1.15 6.59 -6.88
CA MET A 53 0.20 7.12 -6.67
C MET A 53 1.12 6.03 -6.12
N PRO A 54 2.43 6.04 -6.45
CA PRO A 54 3.41 5.11 -5.88
C PRO A 54 3.33 4.99 -4.35
N ALA A 55 3.18 6.11 -3.64
CA ALA A 55 3.04 6.14 -2.19
C ALA A 55 1.81 5.35 -1.69
N SER A 56 0.70 5.37 -2.43
CA SER A 56 -0.49 4.59 -2.07
C SER A 56 -0.25 3.09 -2.25
N ILE A 57 0.40 2.70 -3.36
CA ILE A 57 0.78 1.29 -3.62
C ILE A 57 1.73 0.80 -2.52
N ASN A 58 2.76 1.58 -2.21
CA ASN A 58 3.77 1.24 -1.21
C ASN A 58 3.18 1.12 0.19
N ARG A 59 2.21 1.94 0.56
CA ARG A 59 1.48 1.80 1.84
C ARG A 59 0.76 0.46 1.93
N THR A 60 0.05 0.05 0.87
CA THR A 60 -0.64 -1.24 0.80
C THR A 60 0.35 -2.41 0.88
N LEU A 61 1.46 -2.35 0.12
CA LEU A 61 2.50 -3.38 0.17
C LEU A 61 3.24 -3.43 1.50
N GLY A 62 3.44 -2.28 2.15
CA GLY A 62 4.03 -2.19 3.47
C GLY A 62 3.19 -2.91 4.52
N LEU A 63 1.86 -2.77 4.45
CA LEU A 63 0.93 -3.48 5.33
C LEU A 63 0.98 -5.00 5.10
N LEU A 64 0.88 -5.45 3.84
CA LEU A 64 0.96 -6.87 3.50
C LEU A 64 2.30 -7.48 3.96
N ARG A 65 3.41 -6.80 3.67
CA ARG A 65 4.75 -7.22 4.12
C ARG A 65 4.82 -7.34 5.63
N HIS A 66 4.25 -6.37 6.35
CA HIS A 66 4.22 -6.39 7.81
C HIS A 66 3.45 -7.60 8.35
N MET A 67 2.27 -7.90 7.80
CA MET A 67 1.46 -9.06 8.20
C MET A 67 2.19 -10.39 7.93
N LEU A 68 2.81 -10.53 6.77
CA LEU A 68 3.54 -11.75 6.40
C LEU A 68 4.80 -11.95 7.26
N ASN A 69 5.54 -10.86 7.54
CA ASN A 69 6.70 -10.93 8.44
C ASN A 69 6.27 -11.26 9.87
N TRP A 70 5.14 -10.72 10.34
CA TRP A 70 4.57 -11.09 11.63
C TRP A 70 4.21 -12.58 11.68
N ALA A 71 3.63 -13.12 10.60
CA ALA A 71 3.30 -14.54 10.50
C ALA A 71 4.56 -15.43 10.50
N VAL A 72 5.65 -15.00 9.85
CA VAL A 72 6.95 -15.69 9.93
C VAL A 72 7.49 -15.68 11.36
N GLY A 73 7.46 -14.54 12.04
CA GLY A 73 7.91 -14.44 13.44
C GLY A 73 7.08 -15.26 14.44
N ARG A 74 5.89 -15.71 14.02
CA ARG A 74 5.01 -16.58 14.80
C ARG A 74 5.02 -18.03 14.30
N GLU A 75 5.94 -18.36 13.40
CA GLU A 75 6.11 -19.71 12.84
C GLU A 75 4.88 -20.22 12.08
N TYR A 76 3.99 -19.33 11.63
CA TYR A 76 2.90 -19.66 10.71
C TYR A 76 3.40 -19.81 9.26
N LEU A 77 4.55 -19.23 8.96
CA LEU A 77 5.23 -19.27 7.66
C LEU A 77 6.73 -19.48 7.87
N ASP A 78 7.35 -20.32 7.06
CA ASP A 78 8.81 -20.49 7.11
C ASP A 78 9.55 -19.26 6.57
N ARG A 79 8.96 -18.58 5.59
CA ARG A 79 9.57 -17.41 4.92
C ARG A 79 8.53 -16.48 4.33
N THR A 80 8.92 -15.22 4.15
CA THR A 80 8.12 -14.19 3.50
C THR A 80 8.28 -14.27 1.97
N PRO A 81 7.20 -14.12 1.17
CA PRO A 81 7.29 -14.05 -0.29
C PRO A 81 7.94 -12.74 -0.80
N PHE A 82 8.23 -11.78 0.07
CA PHE A 82 8.90 -10.52 -0.29
C PHE A 82 10.42 -10.66 -0.48
N ARG A 83 11.03 -11.72 0.05
CA ARG A 83 12.49 -11.92 0.05
C ARG A 83 12.87 -13.39 -0.05
N ARG A 84 14.04 -13.68 -0.61
CA ARG A 84 14.67 -15.00 -0.58
C ARG A 84 16.12 -14.86 -0.12
N GLY A 85 16.39 -15.28 1.12
CA GLY A 85 17.68 -15.00 1.75
C GLY A 85 17.94 -13.49 1.81
N THR A 86 19.04 -13.03 1.20
CA THR A 86 19.40 -11.61 1.10
C THR A 86 18.73 -10.89 -0.07
N GLU A 87 18.10 -11.62 -0.98
CA GLU A 87 17.51 -11.06 -2.20
C GLU A 87 16.11 -10.49 -1.94
N VAL A 88 15.86 -9.26 -2.40
CA VAL A 88 14.54 -8.63 -2.37
C VAL A 88 13.80 -8.92 -3.67
N LEU A 89 12.72 -9.69 -3.58
CA LEU A 89 11.93 -10.11 -4.75
C LEU A 89 10.88 -9.05 -5.11
N VAL A 90 10.12 -8.55 -4.12
CA VAL A 90 9.11 -7.51 -4.34
C VAL A 90 9.67 -6.16 -3.89
N ARG A 91 9.97 -5.30 -4.87
CA ARG A 91 10.47 -3.93 -4.63
C ARG A 91 9.32 -2.95 -4.49
N LEU A 92 9.52 -1.94 -3.64
CA LEU A 92 8.61 -0.80 -3.55
C LEU A 92 8.89 0.16 -4.70
N GLU A 93 7.84 0.84 -5.15
CA GLU A 93 7.94 1.83 -6.22
C GLU A 93 8.71 3.06 -5.73
N ARG A 94 9.45 3.71 -6.63
CA ARG A 94 10.12 4.97 -6.30
C ARG A 94 9.08 6.07 -6.13
N GLU A 95 9.03 6.66 -4.92
CA GLU A 95 8.11 7.76 -4.61
C GLU A 95 8.70 9.11 -5.04
N ASP A 96 7.86 9.95 -5.64
CA ASP A 96 8.12 11.39 -5.76
C ASP A 96 7.66 12.08 -4.47
N ASN A 97 8.60 12.24 -3.53
CA ASN A 97 8.35 12.85 -2.22
C ASN A 97 8.44 14.38 -2.23
N THR A 98 8.42 14.99 -3.41
CA THR A 98 8.55 16.44 -3.56
C THR A 98 7.24 17.13 -3.15
N ARG A 99 7.33 18.14 -2.28
CA ARG A 99 6.18 19.01 -1.99
C ARG A 99 5.95 19.92 -3.19
N ARG A 100 4.85 19.70 -3.91
CA ARG A 100 4.51 20.45 -5.14
C ARG A 100 4.08 21.90 -4.88
N ARG A 101 3.67 22.22 -3.65
CA ARG A 101 3.23 23.56 -3.25
C ARG A 101 3.55 23.79 -1.78
N ARG A 102 3.92 25.03 -1.44
CA ARG A 102 3.98 25.56 -0.07
C ARG A 102 2.94 26.66 0.06
N VAL A 103 2.46 26.87 1.27
CA VAL A 103 1.55 27.98 1.59
C VAL A 103 2.34 29.29 1.44
N SER A 104 1.77 30.27 0.75
CA SER A 104 2.35 31.62 0.68
C SER A 104 1.99 32.43 1.93
N GLU A 105 2.74 33.49 2.21
CA GLU A 105 2.45 34.39 3.35
C GLU A 105 1.02 34.98 3.28
N GLN A 106 0.54 35.26 2.07
CA GLN A 106 -0.81 35.79 1.83
C GLN A 106 -1.88 34.74 2.16
N GLU A 107 -1.65 33.49 1.75
CA GLU A 107 -2.54 32.36 2.06
C GLU A 107 -2.55 32.06 3.56
N GLU A 108 -1.39 32.15 4.21
CA GLU A 108 -1.25 31.99 5.65
C GLU A 108 -2.04 33.06 6.41
N ALA A 109 -1.88 34.34 6.04
CA ALA A 109 -2.63 35.44 6.64
C ALA A 109 -4.15 35.27 6.47
N ALA A 110 -4.60 34.80 5.30
CA ALA A 110 -6.02 34.53 5.05
C ALA A 110 -6.56 33.36 5.89
N LEU A 111 -5.76 32.31 6.12
CA LEU A 111 -6.14 31.17 6.96
C LEU A 111 -6.18 31.52 8.45
N LEU A 112 -5.35 32.48 8.89
CA LEU A 112 -5.30 32.93 10.29
C LEU A 112 -6.36 33.98 10.64
N ALA A 113 -7.01 34.60 9.65
CA ALA A 113 -8.03 35.64 9.85
C ALA A 113 -9.40 35.11 10.31
N VAL A 114 -9.46 33.88 10.85
CA VAL A 114 -10.68 33.22 11.38
C VAL A 114 -10.97 33.67 12.80
#